data_AF-A0A496U6X8-F1
#
_entry.id   AF-A0A496U6X8-F1
#
_cell.length_a   1.000
_cell.length_b   1.000
_cell.length_c   1.000
_cell.angle_alpha   90.00
_cell.angle_beta   90.00
_cell.angle_gamma   90.00
#
_symmetry.space_group_name_H-M   'P 1'
#
loop_
_entity.id
_entity.type
_entity.pdbx_description
1 polymer ?
#
loop_
_entity_poly.entity_id
_entity_poly.type
_entity_poly.pdbx_seq_one_letter_code
_entity_poly.pdbx_strand_id
1 'polypeptide(L)'
;MNYKKLAQASGCVIFEESNKIYVVEQSRKWIATFRYVLILVTFIIGANGIYSLISGWMNHRSLPLFGIIFASVALFLGFILFLIHRMKVKADNLSPDELNVFCILDTDRGNLLGPQNTFLAPLSAVSFTKIFSFTSSSPDLALSWPGGKIVIAKGNFFAGGIRPIVDVLNKHLVNPI
;
A
#
# COMPACT_ATOMS: atom_id res chain seq x y z
N MET A 1 -1.43 -0.27 -24.65
CA MET A 1 -1.76 0.89 -23.81
C MET A 1 -0.48 1.30 -23.10
N ASN A 2 -0.06 2.56 -23.20
CA ASN A 2 1.21 3.02 -22.60
C ASN A 2 0.87 3.79 -21.32
N TYR A 3 0.69 3.05 -20.23
CA TYR A 3 0.33 3.61 -18.94
C TYR A 3 1.56 4.15 -18.22
N LYS A 4 1.50 5.41 -17.80
CA LYS A 4 2.50 6.02 -16.94
C LYS A 4 2.01 6.03 -15.51
N LYS A 5 2.69 5.36 -14.60
CA LYS A 5 2.39 5.41 -13.16
C LYS A 5 2.72 6.81 -12.62
N LEU A 6 1.73 7.52 -12.09
CA LEU A 6 1.91 8.86 -11.51
C LEU A 6 2.14 8.81 -10.00
N ALA A 7 1.34 8.03 -9.29
CA ALA A 7 1.44 7.90 -7.84
C ALA A 7 0.93 6.54 -7.37
N GLN A 8 1.38 6.13 -6.20
CA GLN A 8 0.92 4.95 -5.50
C GLN A 8 0.78 5.30 -4.02
N ALA A 9 -0.36 4.99 -3.43
CA ALA A 9 -0.56 5.05 -1.99
C ALA A 9 -1.53 3.97 -1.53
N SER A 10 -1.18 3.31 -0.43
CA SER A 10 -2.02 2.42 0.40
C SER A 10 -3.39 2.03 -0.18
N GLY A 11 -3.37 1.05 -1.09
CA GLY A 11 -4.59 0.52 -1.68
C GLY A 11 -4.98 1.06 -3.04
N CYS A 12 -4.22 2.03 -3.58
CA CYS A 12 -4.52 2.74 -4.80
C CYS A 12 -3.26 3.02 -5.60
N VAL A 13 -3.36 2.90 -6.92
CA VAL A 13 -2.37 3.40 -7.86
C VAL A 13 -3.08 4.32 -8.84
N ILE A 14 -2.42 5.42 -9.21
CA ILE A 14 -2.86 6.29 -10.29
C ILE A 14 -1.96 6.06 -11.50
N PHE A 15 -2.58 5.78 -12.64
CA PHE A 15 -1.94 5.76 -13.95
C PHE A 15 -2.50 6.86 -14.84
N GLU A 16 -1.66 7.35 -15.74
CA GLU A 16 -2.01 8.30 -16.79
C GLU A 16 -1.83 7.60 -18.14
N GLU A 17 -2.84 7.73 -19.00
CA GLU A 17 -2.79 7.35 -20.40
C GLU A 17 -3.40 8.48 -21.23
N SER A 18 -2.56 9.19 -21.99
CA SER A 18 -2.96 10.35 -22.78
C SER A 18 -3.67 11.41 -21.92
N ASN A 19 -5.00 11.53 -22.02
CA ASN A 19 -5.83 12.49 -21.26
C ASN A 19 -6.77 11.78 -20.26
N LYS A 20 -6.44 10.55 -19.87
CA LYS A 20 -7.22 9.77 -18.91
C LYS A 20 -6.36 9.38 -17.72
N ILE A 21 -6.91 9.60 -16.53
CA ILE A 21 -6.28 9.22 -15.27
C ILE A 21 -7.05 8.05 -14.69
N TYR A 22 -6.41 6.88 -14.64
CA TYR A 22 -6.97 5.65 -14.11
C TYR A 22 -6.64 5.55 -12.62
N VAL A 23 -7.69 5.43 -11.81
CA VAL A 23 -7.59 5.17 -10.38
C VAL A 23 -7.89 3.69 -10.17
N VAL A 24 -6.87 2.91 -9.84
CA VAL A 24 -6.95 1.45 -9.72
C VAL A 24 -6.72 1.00 -8.29
N GLU A 25 -7.51 0.02 -7.87
CA GLU A 25 -7.36 -0.63 -6.58
C GLU A 25 -6.13 -1.51 -6.54
N GLN A 26 -5.39 -1.43 -5.43
CA GLN A 26 -4.30 -2.33 -5.12
C GLN A 26 -4.52 -2.91 -3.71
N SER A 27 -5.41 -3.89 -3.55
CA SER A 27 -6.00 -4.34 -2.28
C SER A 27 -5.06 -4.97 -1.23
N ARG A 28 -3.74 -4.78 -1.30
CA ARG A 28 -2.76 -5.50 -0.46
C ARG A 28 -2.27 -4.72 0.75
N LYS A 29 -3.21 -4.08 1.46
CA LYS A 29 -2.96 -3.21 2.64
C LYS A 29 -2.33 -3.96 3.83
N TRP A 30 -2.68 -5.23 4.01
CA TRP A 30 -2.19 -6.05 5.14
C TRP A 30 -0.70 -6.39 5.04
N ILE A 31 -0.13 -6.40 3.83
CA ILE A 31 1.26 -6.80 3.59
C ILE A 31 2.24 -5.88 4.33
N ALA A 32 1.98 -4.57 4.36
CA ALA A 32 2.87 -3.62 5.02
C ALA A 32 2.89 -3.81 6.53
N THR A 33 1.71 -3.90 7.16
CA THR A 33 1.58 -4.14 8.60
C THR A 33 2.19 -5.48 8.99
N PHE A 34 1.87 -6.54 8.25
CA PHE A 34 2.39 -7.87 8.52
C PHE A 34 3.91 -7.92 8.37
N ARG A 35 4.47 -7.26 7.35
CA ARG A 35 5.93 -7.13 7.17
C ARG A 35 6.59 -6.41 8.34
N TYR A 36 5.99 -5.32 8.83
CA TYR A 36 6.50 -4.60 10.00
C TYR A 36 6.53 -5.49 11.25
N VAL A 37 5.41 -6.15 11.56
CA VAL A 37 5.32 -7.06 12.71
C VAL A 37 6.32 -8.19 12.58
N LEU A 38 6.45 -8.78 11.39
CA LEU A 38 7.34 -9.91 11.16
C LEU A 38 8.82 -9.49 11.29
N ILE A 39 9.21 -8.29 10.82
CA ILE A 39 10.54 -7.71 11.09
C ILE A 39 10.78 -7.57 12.59
N LEU A 40 9.83 -6.99 13.32
CA LEU A 40 9.96 -6.76 14.76
C LEU A 40 10.15 -8.08 15.52
N VAL A 41 9.30 -9.07 15.25
CA VAL A 41 9.38 -10.39 15.89
C VAL A 41 10.68 -11.11 15.53
N THR A 42 11.09 -11.05 14.26
CA THR A 42 12.35 -11.64 13.79
C THR A 42 13.55 -11.01 14.50
N PHE A 43 13.54 -9.68 14.66
CA PHE A 43 14.60 -8.95 15.33
C PHE A 43 14.68 -9.30 16.82
N ILE A 44 13.55 -9.32 17.53
CA ILE A 44 13.50 -9.68 18.96
C ILE A 44 14.03 -11.10 19.16
N ILE A 45 13.52 -12.07 18.40
CA ILE A 45 13.93 -13.47 18.53
C ILE A 45 15.40 -13.65 18.14
N GLY A 46 15.82 -13.04 17.02
CA GLY A 46 17.20 -13.10 16.54
C GLY A 46 18.21 -12.51 17.52
N ALA A 47 17.92 -11.33 18.08
CA ALA A 47 18.78 -10.68 19.07
C ALA A 47 18.94 -11.54 20.34
N ASN A 48 17.84 -12.13 20.83
CA ASN A 48 17.88 -13.04 21.99
C ASN A 48 18.63 -14.34 21.68
N GLY A 49 18.47 -14.90 20.48
CA GLY A 49 19.23 -16.07 20.04
C GLY A 49 20.73 -15.81 19.99
N ILE A 50 21.14 -14.69 19.37
CA ILE A 50 22.55 -14.27 19.30
C ILE A 50 23.12 -14.05 20.70
N TYR A 51 22.40 -13.35 21.58
CA TYR A 51 22.81 -13.13 22.96
C TYR A 51 22.99 -14.45 23.73
N SER A 52 22.05 -15.40 23.57
CA SER A 52 22.13 -16.72 24.20
C SER A 52 23.31 -17.56 23.67
N LEU A 53 23.64 -17.46 22.39
CA LEU A 53 24.80 -18.13 21.80
C LEU A 53 26.11 -17.56 22.34
N ILE A 54 26.26 -16.22 22.36
CA ILE A 54 27.46 -15.55 22.86
C ILE A 54 27.66 -15.85 24.35
N SER A 55 26.61 -15.72 25.16
CA SER A 55 26.68 -16.01 26.60
C SER A 55 26.97 -17.49 26.90
N GLY A 56 26.39 -18.42 26.14
CA GLY A 56 26.70 -19.84 26.25
C GLY A 56 28.15 -20.16 25.91
N TRP A 57 28.67 -19.53 24.86
CA TRP A 57 30.05 -19.70 24.42
C TRP A 57 31.06 -19.14 25.44
N MET A 58 30.82 -17.94 25.98
CA MET A 58 31.70 -17.30 26.97
C MET A 58 31.73 -18.03 28.32
N ASN A 59 30.61 -18.62 28.74
CA ASN A 59 30.52 -19.28 30.05
C ASN A 59 30.95 -20.77 30.04
N HIS A 60 31.47 -21.29 28.92
CA HIS A 60 31.84 -22.70 28.71
C HIS A 60 30.78 -23.71 29.19
N ARG A 61 29.50 -23.31 29.18
CA ARG A 61 28.38 -24.20 29.51
C ARG A 61 28.02 -25.03 28.28
N SER A 62 27.51 -26.24 28.53
CA SER A 62 27.00 -27.17 27.52
C SER A 62 26.21 -26.48 26.41
N LEU A 63 26.33 -26.98 25.17
CA LEU A 63 25.65 -26.56 23.93
C LEU A 63 24.46 -25.61 24.18
N PRO A 64 24.52 -24.34 23.73
CA PRO A 64 23.45 -23.36 23.93
C PRO A 64 22.24 -23.67 23.04
N LEU A 65 21.52 -24.75 23.36
CA LEU A 65 20.37 -25.27 22.63
C LEU A 65 19.31 -24.20 22.41
N PHE A 66 19.03 -23.37 23.43
CA PHE A 66 18.11 -22.24 23.30
C PHE A 66 18.56 -21.20 22.28
N GLY A 67 19.86 -20.88 22.25
CA GLY A 67 20.43 -19.98 21.26
C GLY A 67 20.29 -20.51 19.84
N ILE A 68 20.53 -21.82 19.64
CA ILE A 68 20.35 -22.49 18.34
C ILE A 68 18.88 -22.45 17.93
N ILE A 69 17.95 -22.81 18.82
CA ILE A 69 16.50 -22.81 18.54
C ILE A 69 16.04 -21.40 18.14
N PHE A 70 16.38 -20.37 18.92
CA PHE A 70 15.99 -19.00 18.60
C PHE A 70 16.62 -18.50 17.30
N ALA A 71 17.87 -18.84 17.02
CA ALA A 71 18.51 -18.51 15.75
C ALA A 71 17.81 -19.20 14.55
N SER A 72 17.45 -20.47 14.69
CA SER A 72 16.70 -21.20 13.65
C SER A 72 15.31 -20.60 13.42
N VAL A 73 14.58 -20.23 14.47
CA VAL A 73 13.28 -19.56 14.35
C VAL A 73 13.43 -18.20 13.66
N ALA A 74 14.45 -17.41 14.03
CA ALA A 74 14.71 -16.12 13.40
C ALA A 74 15.03 -16.27 11.90
N LEU A 75 15.83 -17.28 11.51
CA LEU A 75 16.10 -17.59 10.11
C LEU A 75 14.83 -17.97 9.34
N PHE A 76 13.97 -18.80 9.95
CA PHE A 76 12.70 -19.18 9.34
C PHE A 76 11.76 -17.98 9.13
N LEU A 77 11.61 -17.11 10.14
CA LEU A 77 10.83 -15.88 10.01
C LEU A 77 11.44 -14.91 8.98
N GLY A 78 12.76 -14.81 8.93
CA GLY A 78 13.49 -14.07 7.90
C GLY A 78 13.23 -14.58 6.49
N PHE A 79 13.13 -15.90 6.32
CA PHE A 79 12.76 -16.51 5.05
C PHE A 79 11.31 -16.17 4.64
N ILE A 80 10.36 -16.22 5.59
CA ILE A 80 8.98 -15.79 5.33
C ILE A 80 8.94 -14.31 4.94
N LEU A 81 9.69 -13.44 5.63
CA LEU A 81 9.82 -12.02 5.28
C LEU A 81 10.30 -11.83 3.84
N PHE A 82 11.30 -12.61 3.43
CA PHE A 82 11.82 -12.57 2.06
C PHE A 82 10.76 -12.96 1.02
N LEU A 83 10.00 -14.03 1.28
CA LEU A 83 8.90 -14.44 0.38
C LEU A 83 7.83 -13.35 0.26
N ILE A 84 7.42 -12.75 1.37
CA ILE A 84 6.43 -11.67 1.39
C ILE A 84 6.95 -10.45 0.63
N HIS A 85 8.22 -10.10 0.81
CA HIS A 85 8.84 -9.01 0.08
C HIS A 85 8.82 -9.27 -1.44
N ARG A 86 9.20 -10.49 -1.86
CA ARG A 86 9.17 -10.89 -3.27
C ARG A 86 7.76 -10.87 -3.85
N MET A 87 6.76 -11.33 -3.09
CA MET A 87 5.35 -11.25 -3.49
C MET A 87 4.88 -9.81 -3.64
N LYS A 88 5.33 -8.91 -2.76
CA LYS A 88 5.03 -7.47 -2.86
C LYS A 88 5.62 -6.88 -4.13
N VAL A 89 6.91 -7.10 -4.40
CA VAL A 89 7.58 -6.59 -5.61
C VAL A 89 6.88 -7.10 -6.87
N LYS A 90 6.52 -8.38 -6.91
CA LYS A 90 5.76 -8.94 -8.04
C LYS A 90 4.40 -8.26 -8.20
N ALA A 91 3.71 -7.98 -7.09
CA ALA A 91 2.40 -7.32 -7.09
C ALA A 91 2.46 -5.83 -7.44
N ASP A 92 3.56 -5.15 -7.10
CA ASP A 92 3.81 -3.74 -7.47
C ASP A 92 4.13 -3.58 -8.96
N ASN A 93 4.51 -4.68 -9.62
CA ASN A 93 4.82 -4.76 -11.05
C ASN A 93 3.66 -5.33 -11.89
N LEU A 94 2.48 -5.56 -11.31
CA LEU A 94 1.29 -5.97 -12.08
C LEU A 94 0.90 -4.89 -13.09
N SER A 95 0.44 -5.32 -14.26
CA SER A 95 -0.04 -4.41 -15.30
C SER A 95 -1.35 -3.72 -14.85
N PRO A 96 -1.62 -2.47 -15.24
CA PRO A 96 -2.89 -1.79 -14.95
C PRO A 96 -4.13 -2.59 -15.39
N ASP A 97 -4.01 -3.37 -16.47
CA ASP A 97 -5.08 -4.19 -17.02
C ASP A 97 -5.44 -5.39 -16.12
N GLU A 98 -4.57 -5.76 -15.18
CA GLU A 98 -4.78 -6.84 -14.20
C GLU A 98 -5.36 -6.32 -12.88
N LEU A 99 -5.48 -4.99 -12.73
CA LEU A 99 -5.93 -4.33 -11.53
C LEU A 99 -7.39 -3.85 -11.67
N ASN A 100 -8.12 -3.87 -10.56
CA ASN A 100 -9.52 -3.47 -10.56
C ASN A 100 -9.63 -1.94 -10.64
N VAL A 101 -10.17 -1.42 -11.74
CA VAL A 101 -10.33 0.03 -11.95
C VAL A 101 -11.48 0.53 -11.07
N PHE A 102 -11.21 1.46 -10.16
CA PHE A 102 -12.27 2.14 -9.40
C PHE A 102 -12.99 3.15 -10.27
N CYS A 103 -12.22 4.03 -10.91
CA CYS A 103 -12.74 5.07 -11.78
C CYS A 103 -11.66 5.61 -12.72
N ILE A 104 -12.11 6.33 -13.73
CA ILE A 104 -11.28 6.97 -14.75
C ILE A 104 -11.70 8.43 -14.83
N LEU A 105 -10.75 9.34 -14.67
CA LEU A 105 -10.96 10.78 -14.84
C LEU A 105 -10.56 11.10 -16.29
N ASP A 106 -11.54 11.41 -17.12
CA ASP A 106 -11.34 11.85 -18.50
C ASP A 106 -11.20 13.39 -18.49
N THR A 107 -9.97 13.88 -18.53
CA THR A 107 -9.67 15.31 -18.46
C THR A 107 -9.97 16.03 -19.77
N ASP A 108 -10.07 15.31 -20.88
CA ASP A 108 -10.40 15.86 -22.20
C ASP A 108 -11.90 16.18 -22.29
N ARG A 109 -12.74 15.21 -21.87
CA ARG A 109 -14.20 15.35 -21.91
C ARG A 109 -14.80 15.94 -20.64
N GLY A 110 -13.99 16.13 -19.60
CA GLY A 110 -14.47 16.65 -18.33
C GLY A 110 -15.37 15.66 -17.58
N ASN A 111 -15.14 14.35 -17.70
CA ASN A 111 -16.05 13.31 -17.20
C ASN A 111 -15.37 12.34 -16.21
N LEU A 112 -16.12 11.95 -15.18
CA LEU A 112 -15.82 10.81 -14.33
C LEU A 112 -16.48 9.58 -14.93
N LEU A 113 -15.66 8.59 -15.24
CA LEU A 113 -16.10 7.28 -15.71
C LEU A 113 -15.87 6.23 -14.62
N GLY A 114 -16.77 5.27 -14.54
CA GLY A 114 -16.63 4.08 -13.70
C GLY A 114 -15.84 2.98 -14.40
N PRO A 115 -15.85 1.77 -13.82
CA PRO A 115 -15.34 0.58 -14.49
C PRO A 115 -15.99 0.46 -15.88
N GLN A 116 -15.20 0.03 -16.88
CA GLN A 116 -15.67 -0.19 -18.27
C GLN A 116 -16.12 1.09 -19.02
N ASN A 117 -15.57 2.27 -18.69
CA ASN A 117 -15.91 3.56 -19.30
C ASN A 117 -17.39 3.98 -19.14
N THR A 118 -18.07 3.48 -18.11
CA THR A 118 -19.44 3.89 -17.79
C THR A 118 -19.47 5.34 -17.30
N PHE A 119 -20.31 6.20 -17.85
CA PHE A 119 -20.40 7.59 -17.38
C PHE A 119 -21.02 7.66 -15.97
N LEU A 120 -20.35 8.30 -15.02
CA LEU A 120 -20.84 8.48 -13.65
C LEU A 120 -21.28 9.91 -13.35
N ALA A 121 -20.46 10.89 -13.71
CA ALA A 121 -20.71 12.31 -13.45
C ALA A 121 -19.77 13.22 -14.26
N PRO A 122 -20.10 14.50 -14.49
CA PRO A 122 -19.11 15.47 -14.95
C PRO A 122 -18.08 15.75 -13.85
N LEU A 123 -16.81 15.95 -14.20
CA LEU A 123 -15.70 16.24 -13.27
C LEU A 123 -15.94 17.52 -12.45
N SER A 124 -16.73 18.47 -12.97
CA SER A 124 -17.13 19.68 -12.23
C SER A 124 -18.01 19.38 -11.02
N ALA A 125 -18.75 18.27 -11.03
CA ALA A 125 -19.60 17.81 -9.92
C ALA A 125 -18.88 16.81 -8.99
N VAL A 126 -17.60 16.54 -9.24
CA VAL A 126 -16.79 15.61 -8.46
C VAL A 126 -16.04 16.36 -7.37
N SER A 127 -16.10 15.84 -6.15
CA SER A 127 -15.33 16.35 -5.02
C SER A 127 -14.52 15.23 -4.38
N PHE A 128 -13.27 15.57 -4.05
CA PHE A 128 -12.35 14.72 -3.33
C PHE A 128 -12.25 15.24 -1.90
N THR A 129 -12.46 14.37 -0.92
CA THR A 129 -12.48 14.76 0.49
C THR A 129 -11.64 13.82 1.33
N LYS A 130 -10.89 14.40 2.28
CA LYS A 130 -10.17 13.64 3.31
C LYS A 130 -11.12 13.25 4.43
N ILE A 131 -11.21 11.96 4.73
CA ILE A 131 -12.05 11.42 5.81
C ILE A 131 -11.14 10.91 6.92
N PHE A 132 -11.34 11.41 8.14
CA PHE A 132 -10.67 10.87 9.31
C PHE A 132 -11.50 9.75 9.91
N SER A 133 -10.91 8.55 9.98
CA SER A 133 -11.53 7.39 10.65
C SER A 133 -11.13 7.38 12.11
N PHE A 134 -12.08 7.10 13.02
CA PHE A 134 -11.83 7.10 14.47
C PHE A 134 -10.73 6.10 14.90
N THR A 135 -10.49 5.07 14.10
CA THR A 135 -9.53 3.99 14.36
C THR A 135 -8.14 4.21 13.75
N SER A 136 -7.92 5.30 13.01
CA SER A 136 -6.66 5.56 12.31
C SER A 136 -6.34 7.05 12.28
N SER A 137 -5.14 7.43 12.75
CA SER A 137 -4.65 8.81 12.66
C SER A 137 -4.30 9.26 11.23
N SER A 138 -4.41 8.37 10.24
CA SER A 138 -4.17 8.70 8.84
C SER A 138 -5.51 8.93 8.10
N PRO A 139 -5.70 10.07 7.40
CA PRO A 139 -6.91 10.32 6.64
C PRO A 139 -7.02 9.37 5.45
N ASP A 140 -8.24 8.92 5.20
CA ASP A 140 -8.66 8.26 3.97
C ASP A 140 -9.02 9.31 2.92
N LEU A 141 -8.87 9.00 1.63
CA LEU A 141 -9.29 9.84 0.53
C LEU A 141 -10.54 9.24 -0.10
N ALA A 142 -11.62 10.01 -0.10
CA ALA A 142 -12.86 9.65 -0.76
C ALA A 142 -13.13 10.53 -1.97
N LEU A 143 -13.69 9.89 -2.98
CA LEU A 143 -14.26 10.49 -4.17
C LEU A 143 -15.78 10.51 -4.00
N SER A 144 -16.39 11.67 -4.19
CA SER A 144 -17.83 11.87 -4.13
C SER A 144 -18.34 12.55 -5.39
N TRP A 145 -19.52 12.14 -5.84
CA TRP A 145 -20.24 12.70 -6.98
C TRP A 145 -21.75 12.59 -6.70
N PRO A 146 -22.64 13.22 -7.48
CA PRO A 146 -24.08 13.21 -7.21
C PRO A 146 -24.71 11.81 -7.10
N GLY A 147 -24.11 10.82 -7.77
CA GLY A 147 -24.58 9.44 -7.77
C GLY A 147 -23.98 8.55 -6.67
N GLY A 148 -23.04 9.04 -5.87
CA GLY A 148 -22.44 8.21 -4.82
C GLY A 148 -21.09 8.68 -4.27
N LYS A 149 -20.50 7.82 -3.43
CA LYS A 149 -19.23 8.06 -2.77
C LYS A 149 -18.43 6.77 -2.66
N ILE A 150 -17.14 6.83 -2.98
CA ILE A 150 -16.20 5.70 -2.83
C ILE A 150 -14.92 6.16 -2.14
N VAL A 151 -14.32 5.26 -1.35
CA VAL A 151 -13.02 5.51 -0.73
C VAL A 151 -11.94 4.98 -1.68
N ILE A 152 -11.25 5.88 -2.36
CA ILE A 152 -10.25 5.54 -3.38
C ILE A 152 -8.89 5.15 -2.76
N ALA A 153 -8.49 5.80 -1.68
CA ALA A 153 -7.25 5.48 -0.97
C ALA A 153 -7.49 5.47 0.54
N LYS A 154 -6.92 4.51 1.26
CA LYS A 154 -6.98 4.51 2.72
C LYS A 154 -5.63 4.93 3.30
N GLY A 155 -5.63 5.79 4.30
CA GLY A 155 -4.43 6.12 5.03
C GLY A 155 -3.94 4.90 5.81
N ASN A 156 -2.65 4.56 5.70
CA ASN A 156 -2.04 3.51 6.53
C ASN A 156 -0.64 3.94 6.95
N PHE A 157 -0.41 4.01 8.26
CA PHE A 157 0.86 4.40 8.85
C PHE A 157 2.05 3.55 8.34
N PHE A 158 1.82 2.25 8.09
CA PHE A 158 2.85 1.32 7.67
C PHE A 158 3.01 1.22 6.14
N ALA A 159 1.99 1.59 5.36
CA ALA A 159 2.01 1.50 3.89
C ALA A 159 2.14 2.85 3.19
N GLY A 160 2.12 3.95 3.94
CA GLY A 160 2.20 5.32 3.43
C GLY A 160 0.85 6.06 3.50
N GLY A 161 0.92 7.38 3.58
CA GLY A 161 -0.25 8.26 3.58
C GLY A 161 -0.81 8.52 2.18
N ILE A 162 -1.96 9.17 2.11
CA ILE A 162 -2.65 9.53 0.85
C ILE A 162 -2.00 10.69 0.08
N ARG A 163 -0.94 11.31 0.63
CA ARG A 163 -0.34 12.53 0.10
C ARG A 163 0.13 12.43 -1.37
N PRO A 164 0.82 11.37 -1.82
CA PRO A 164 1.24 11.27 -3.22
C PRO A 164 0.07 11.29 -4.21
N ILE A 165 -1.06 10.69 -3.82
CA ILE A 165 -2.29 10.66 -4.62
C ILE A 165 -2.93 12.05 -4.65
N VAL A 166 -3.01 12.72 -3.50
CA VAL A 166 -3.55 14.08 -3.38
C VAL A 166 -2.74 15.07 -4.22
N ASP A 167 -1.41 14.99 -4.16
CA ASP A 167 -0.52 15.90 -4.91
C ASP A 167 -0.71 15.73 -6.42
N VAL A 168 -0.88 14.50 -6.92
CA VAL A 168 -1.18 14.23 -8.33
C VAL A 168 -2.56 14.77 -8.71
N LEU A 169 -3.59 14.52 -7.90
CA LEU A 169 -4.94 15.01 -8.19
C LEU A 169 -4.99 16.54 -8.20
N ASN A 170 -4.32 17.21 -7.26
CA ASN A 170 -4.21 18.67 -7.23
C ASN A 170 -3.47 19.26 -8.43
N LYS A 171 -2.53 18.51 -9.02
CA LYS A 171 -1.79 18.94 -10.20
C LYS A 171 -2.60 18.79 -11.50
N HIS A 172 -3.46 17.78 -11.57
CA HIS A 172 -4.18 17.42 -12.80
C HIS A 172 -5.65 17.83 -12.81
N LEU A 173 -6.22 18.22 -11.67
CA LEU A 173 -7.61 18.66 -11.55
C LEU A 173 -7.69 20.15 -11.24
N VAL A 174 -8.69 20.80 -11.83
CA VAL A 174 -8.94 22.25 -11.65
C VAL A 174 -9.47 22.58 -10.25
N ASN A 175 -10.04 21.59 -9.54
CA ASN A 175 -10.54 21.74 -8.17
C ASN A 175 -9.61 21.02 -7.18
N PRO A 176 -8.68 21.72 -6.52
CA PRO A 176 -7.77 21.11 -5.54
C PRO A 176 -8.48 20.67 -4.25
N ILE A 177 -7.93 19.61 -3.64
CA ILE A 177 -8.31 18.92 -2.39
C ILE A 177 -7.84 19.70 -1.15
#